data_AF-A0A9Q0YX53-F1
#
_entry.id   AF-A0A9Q0YX53-F1
#
_cell.length_a   1.000
_cell.length_b   1.000
_cell.length_c   1.000
_cell.angle_alpha   90.00
_cell.angle_beta   90.00
_cell.angle_gamma   90.00
#
_symmetry.space_group_name_H-M   'P 1'
#
loop_
_entity.id
_entity.type
_entity.pdbx_description
1 polymer ?
#
loop_
_entity_poly.entity_id
_entity_poly.type
_entity_poly.pdbx_seq_one_letter_code
_entity_poly.pdbx_strand_id
1 'polypeptide(L)'
;MESLAQLEALCERLYNSQDSAERAHAENALKCFSVNTDYISQCQYILDNASTPYSLMLASSSLLKQVTDHSLSLQLRLDIRNYLINYLATRGPLPQFVNASLIQLLCRVTKFGWFDDDRFREVVKEATDFLSQLIPFGSVIEAKASRCFGISEMML
;
A
#
# COMPACT_ATOMS: atom_id res chain seq x y z
N MET A 1 -18.69 -13.66 -7.46
CA MET A 1 -18.14 -12.38 -6.99
C MET A 1 -18.94 -12.00 -5.76
N GLU A 2 -18.32 -11.98 -4.58
CA GLU A 2 -18.91 -11.29 -3.44
C GLU A 2 -19.11 -9.82 -3.84
N SER A 3 -20.26 -9.26 -3.52
CA SER A 3 -20.51 -7.85 -3.81
C SER A 3 -19.56 -6.98 -2.98
N LEU A 4 -19.08 -5.86 -3.53
CA LEU A 4 -18.21 -4.93 -2.81
C LEU A 4 -18.81 -4.52 -1.45
N ALA A 5 -20.13 -4.33 -1.40
CA ALA A 5 -20.86 -4.01 -0.16
C ALA A 5 -20.76 -5.12 0.92
N GLN A 6 -20.75 -6.40 0.52
CA GLN A 6 -20.54 -7.50 1.48
C GLN A 6 -19.12 -7.48 2.02
N LEU A 7 -18.12 -7.22 1.16
CA LEU A 7 -16.73 -7.09 1.58
C LEU A 7 -16.56 -5.92 2.55
N GLU A 8 -17.17 -4.77 2.26
CA GLU A 8 -17.16 -3.61 3.16
C GLU A 8 -17.76 -3.96 4.53
N ALA A 9 -18.88 -4.67 4.57
CA ALA A 9 -19.49 -5.14 5.82
C ALA A 9 -18.57 -6.11 6.60
N LEU A 10 -17.83 -6.99 5.91
CA LEU A 10 -16.85 -7.87 6.55
C LEU A 10 -15.68 -7.08 7.11
N CYS A 11 -15.16 -6.09 6.38
CA CYS A 11 -14.10 -5.22 6.87
C CYS A 11 -14.53 -4.44 8.11
N GLU A 12 -15.73 -3.88 8.12
CA GLU A 12 -16.28 -3.21 9.31
C GLU A 12 -16.30 -4.13 10.53
N ARG A 13 -16.78 -5.37 10.38
CA ARG A 13 -16.78 -6.36 11.47
C ARG A 13 -15.38 -6.73 11.93
N LEU A 14 -14.42 -6.85 11.00
CA LEU A 14 -13.03 -7.19 11.30
C LEU A 14 -12.38 -6.15 12.23
N TYR A 15 -12.66 -4.86 12.04
CA TYR A 15 -12.03 -3.78 12.80
C TYR A 15 -12.87 -3.27 13.98
N ASN A 16 -14.21 -3.38 13.94
CA ASN A 16 -15.10 -2.78 14.93
C ASN A 16 -15.87 -3.78 15.81
N SER A 17 -15.98 -5.07 15.45
CA SER A 17 -16.74 -6.02 16.28
C SER A 17 -16.02 -6.32 17.61
N GLN A 18 -16.78 -6.33 18.70
CA GLN A 18 -16.32 -6.75 20.03
C GLN A 18 -16.42 -8.26 20.23
N ASP A 19 -17.16 -8.98 19.38
CA ASP A 19 -17.26 -10.43 19.42
C ASP A 19 -16.08 -11.05 18.66
N SER A 20 -15.26 -11.81 19.40
CA SER A 20 -14.12 -12.54 18.86
C SER A 20 -14.52 -13.54 17.75
N ALA A 21 -15.68 -14.18 17.87
CA ALA A 21 -16.16 -15.15 16.89
C ALA A 21 -16.53 -14.47 15.56
N GLU A 22 -17.23 -13.34 15.61
CA GLU A 22 -17.56 -12.56 14.41
C GLU A 22 -16.31 -12.00 13.74
N ARG A 23 -15.37 -11.46 14.53
CA ARG A 23 -14.10 -10.94 14.01
C ARG A 23 -13.28 -12.04 13.34
N ALA A 24 -13.19 -13.22 13.96
CA ALA A 24 -12.49 -14.37 13.39
C ALA A 24 -13.18 -14.90 12.12
N HIS A 25 -14.51 -14.86 12.05
CA HIS A 25 -15.24 -15.22 10.84
C HIS A 25 -14.92 -14.25 9.68
N ALA A 26 -14.96 -12.95 9.94
CA ALA A 26 -14.61 -11.92 8.96
C ALA A 26 -13.14 -12.06 8.50
N GLU A 27 -12.22 -12.29 9.44
CA GLU A 27 -10.81 -12.52 9.14
C GLU A 27 -10.60 -13.74 8.24
N ASN A 28 -11.25 -14.86 8.55
CA ASN A 28 -11.15 -16.07 7.73
C ASN A 28 -11.71 -15.88 6.32
N ALA A 29 -12.81 -15.14 6.17
CA ALA A 29 -13.38 -14.82 4.86
C ALA A 29 -12.44 -13.93 4.03
N LEU A 30 -11.81 -12.94 4.66
CA LEU A 30 -10.92 -11.97 4.01
C LEU A 30 -9.47 -12.48 3.85
N LYS A 31 -9.12 -13.62 4.44
CA LYS A 31 -7.74 -14.14 4.47
C LYS A 31 -7.15 -14.37 3.08
N CYS A 32 -7.98 -14.77 2.11
CA CYS A 32 -7.56 -15.10 0.75
C CYS A 32 -6.82 -13.94 0.06
N PHE A 33 -7.25 -12.70 0.31
CA PHE A 33 -6.63 -11.48 -0.23
C PHE A 33 -5.16 -11.35 0.13
N SER A 34 -4.75 -11.89 1.26
CA SER A 34 -3.38 -11.76 1.78
C SER A 34 -2.48 -12.97 1.48
N VAL A 35 -3.05 -14.06 0.95
CA VAL A 35 -2.36 -15.35 0.77
C VAL A 35 -2.29 -15.77 -0.70
N ASN A 36 -3.29 -15.44 -1.51
CA ASN A 36 -3.30 -15.79 -2.93
C ASN A 36 -3.02 -14.54 -3.78
N THR A 37 -1.90 -14.55 -4.50
CA THR A 37 -1.45 -13.47 -5.40
C THR A 37 -2.43 -13.18 -6.54
N ASP A 38 -3.33 -14.10 -6.88
CA ASP A 38 -4.40 -13.86 -7.87
C ASP A 38 -5.35 -12.73 -7.45
N TYR A 39 -5.40 -12.41 -6.15
CA TYR A 39 -6.23 -11.36 -5.58
C TYR A 39 -5.57 -9.97 -5.63
N ILE A 40 -4.34 -9.82 -6.15
CA ILE A 40 -3.67 -8.51 -6.28
C ILE A 40 -4.55 -7.52 -7.06
N SER A 41 -5.06 -7.93 -8.22
CA SER A 41 -5.95 -7.09 -9.03
C SER A 41 -7.25 -6.75 -8.32
N GLN A 42 -7.76 -7.68 -7.48
CA GLN A 42 -8.96 -7.43 -6.68
C GLN A 42 -8.68 -6.42 -5.55
N CYS A 43 -7.49 -6.44 -4.94
CA CYS A 43 -7.08 -5.42 -3.98
C CYS A 43 -7.01 -4.04 -4.61
N GLN A 44 -6.47 -3.92 -5.84
CA GLN A 44 -6.46 -2.67 -6.60
C GLN A 44 -7.90 -2.21 -6.92
N TYR A 45 -8.77 -3.13 -7.34
CA TYR A 45 -10.20 -2.83 -7.53
C TYR A 45 -10.86 -2.28 -6.25
N ILE A 46 -10.59 -2.88 -5.09
CA ILE A 46 -11.10 -2.40 -3.80
C ILE A 46 -10.57 -1.00 -3.50
N LEU A 47 -9.28 -0.74 -3.70
CA LEU A 47 -8.69 0.58 -3.47
C LEU A 47 -9.35 1.66 -4.35
N ASP A 48 -9.69 1.34 -5.59
CA ASP A 48 -10.29 2.29 -6.52
C ASP A 48 -11.77 2.57 -6.19
N ASN A 49 -12.53 1.53 -5.83
CA ASN A 49 -14.00 1.56 -5.78
C ASN A 49 -14.60 1.57 -4.36
N ALA A 50 -13.86 1.14 -3.33
CA ALA A 50 -14.41 1.09 -1.98
C ALA A 50 -14.63 2.49 -1.40
N SER A 51 -15.70 2.58 -0.63
CA SER A 51 -16.15 3.80 0.04
C SER A 51 -15.73 3.83 1.51
N THR A 52 -15.51 2.66 2.12
CA THR A 52 -15.13 2.55 3.53
C THR A 52 -13.61 2.54 3.72
N PRO A 53 -13.08 3.22 4.75
CA PRO A 53 -11.64 3.27 4.97
C PRO A 53 -11.07 1.94 5.48
N TYR A 54 -11.88 1.09 6.10
CA TYR A 54 -11.47 -0.24 6.53
C TYR A 54 -11.25 -1.20 5.35
N SER A 55 -12.03 -1.08 4.26
CA SER A 55 -11.77 -1.84 3.04
C SER A 55 -10.51 -1.38 2.33
N LEU A 56 -10.22 -0.08 2.31
CA LEU A 56 -8.95 0.45 1.80
C LEU A 56 -7.77 -0.06 2.64
N MET A 57 -7.92 -0.07 3.97
CA MET A 57 -6.92 -0.62 4.88
C MET A 57 -6.68 -2.12 4.63
N LEU A 58 -7.76 -2.92 4.51
CA LEU A 58 -7.67 -4.35 4.20
C LEU A 58 -6.93 -4.60 2.88
N ALA A 59 -7.28 -3.89 1.81
CA ALA A 59 -6.61 -4.02 0.52
C ALA A 59 -5.13 -3.65 0.60
N SER A 60 -4.80 -2.52 1.24
CA SER A 60 -3.41 -2.08 1.44
C SER A 60 -2.60 -3.07 2.27
N SER A 61 -3.15 -3.57 3.38
CA SER A 61 -2.48 -4.56 4.24
C SER A 61 -2.30 -5.90 3.54
N SER A 62 -3.28 -6.31 2.72
CA SER A 62 -3.19 -7.55 1.94
C SER A 62 -2.08 -7.48 0.90
N LEU A 63 -2.02 -6.39 0.12
CA LEU A 63 -0.93 -6.15 -0.83
C LEU A 63 0.43 -6.10 -0.13
N LEU A 64 0.51 -5.46 1.03
CA LEU A 64 1.76 -5.39 1.81
C LEU A 64 2.26 -6.77 2.20
N LYS A 65 1.34 -7.63 2.65
CA LYS A 65 1.66 -9.02 2.97
C LYS A 65 2.09 -9.78 1.72
N GLN A 66 1.37 -9.65 0.60
CA GLN A 66 1.72 -10.36 -0.62
C GLN A 66 3.09 -9.96 -1.18
N VAL A 67 3.42 -8.68 -1.18
CA VAL A 67 4.74 -8.17 -1.59
C VAL A 67 5.85 -8.65 -0.64
N THR A 68 5.54 -8.85 0.65
CA THR A 68 6.51 -9.26 1.66
C THR A 68 6.76 -10.76 1.64
N ASP A 69 5.69 -11.55 1.55
CA ASP A 69 5.71 -12.99 1.79
C ASP A 69 5.89 -13.81 0.49
N HIS A 70 5.63 -13.21 -0.68
CA HIS A 70 5.74 -13.89 -1.97
C HIS A 70 6.79 -13.25 -2.89
N SER A 71 7.52 -14.10 -3.61
CA SER A 71 8.44 -13.68 -4.68
C SER A 71 7.65 -13.32 -5.94
N LEU A 72 7.09 -12.10 -5.97
CA LEU A 72 6.39 -11.57 -7.14
C LEU A 72 7.36 -11.30 -8.30
N SER A 73 6.87 -11.43 -9.53
CA SER A 73 7.67 -11.09 -10.71
C SER A 73 8.09 -9.61 -10.69
N LEU A 74 9.24 -9.30 -11.32
CA LEU A 74 9.73 -7.93 -11.42
C LEU A 74 8.67 -6.98 -12.00
N GLN A 75 8.03 -7.40 -13.10
CA GLN A 75 6.98 -6.62 -13.75
C GLN A 75 5.82 -6.32 -12.81
N LEU A 76 5.32 -7.33 -12.08
CA LEU A 76 4.21 -7.14 -11.16
C LEU A 76 4.56 -6.18 -10.01
N ARG A 77 5.79 -6.24 -9.48
CA ARG A 77 6.25 -5.30 -8.45
C ARG A 77 6.32 -3.86 -8.97
N LEU A 78 6.74 -3.67 -10.22
CA LEU A 78 6.75 -2.35 -10.87
C LEU A 78 5.34 -1.84 -11.12
N ASP A 79 4.42 -2.70 -11.54
CA ASP A 79 3.02 -2.35 -11.74
C ASP A 79 2.35 -1.92 -10.43
N ILE A 80 2.59 -2.66 -9.33
CA ILE A 80 2.13 -2.28 -7.99
C ILE A 80 2.73 -0.93 -7.56
N ARG A 81 4.04 -0.73 -7.74
CA ARG A 81 4.73 0.53 -7.41
C ARG A 81 4.09 1.71 -8.15
N ASN A 82 3.97 1.62 -9.47
CA ASN A 82 3.41 2.70 -10.31
C ASN A 82 1.95 2.96 -9.97
N TYR A 83 1.17 1.90 -9.73
CA TYR A 83 -0.20 2.03 -9.25
C TYR A 83 -0.27 2.84 -7.95
N LEU A 84 0.56 2.53 -6.95
CA LEU A 84 0.54 3.21 -5.65
C LEU A 84 0.93 4.68 -5.74
N ILE A 85 1.93 5.01 -6.55
CA ILE A 85 2.35 6.40 -6.77
C ILE A 85 1.21 7.18 -7.41
N ASN A 86 0.62 6.65 -8.48
CA ASN A 86 -0.52 7.29 -9.15
C ASN A 86 -1.73 7.41 -8.22
N TYR A 87 -2.01 6.36 -7.43
CA TYR A 87 -3.10 6.36 -6.47
C TYR A 87 -2.88 7.44 -5.41
N LEU A 88 -1.72 7.49 -4.75
CA LEU A 88 -1.42 8.50 -3.74
C LEU A 88 -1.39 9.94 -4.30
N ALA A 89 -0.98 10.11 -5.56
CA ALA A 89 -0.94 11.42 -6.21
C ALA A 89 -2.32 11.95 -6.63
N THR A 90 -3.24 11.04 -6.99
CA THR A 90 -4.56 11.41 -7.55
C THR A 90 -5.71 11.26 -6.57
N ARG A 91 -5.55 10.43 -5.53
CA ARG A 91 -6.62 10.20 -4.55
C ARG A 91 -6.83 11.44 -3.69
N GLY A 92 -8.09 11.74 -3.44
CA GLY A 92 -8.49 12.81 -2.51
C GLY A 92 -8.07 12.54 -1.06
N PRO A 93 -8.48 13.38 -0.11
CA PRO A 93 -8.07 13.25 1.29
C PRO A 93 -8.46 11.87 1.85
N LEU A 94 -7.44 11.08 2.19
CA LEU A 94 -7.57 9.78 2.84
C LEU A 94 -7.44 9.91 4.36
N PRO A 95 -8.11 9.07 5.15
CA PRO A 95 -7.84 8.98 6.57
C PRO A 95 -6.37 8.65 6.83
N GLN A 96 -5.78 9.27 7.86
CA GLN A 96 -4.34 9.20 8.13
C GLN A 96 -3.83 7.76 8.24
N PHE A 97 -4.60 6.88 8.84
CA PHE A 97 -4.23 5.46 9.00
C PHE A 97 -4.15 4.73 7.64
N VAL A 98 -5.10 4.99 6.73
CA VAL A 98 -5.07 4.42 5.36
C VAL A 98 -3.91 5.00 4.57
N ASN A 99 -3.66 6.30 4.69
CA ASN A 99 -2.54 6.93 4.01
C ASN A 99 -1.20 6.34 4.48
N ALA A 100 -1.03 6.16 5.80
CA ALA A 100 0.16 5.56 6.37
C ALA A 100 0.39 4.11 5.89
N SER A 101 -0.66 3.30 5.75
CA SER A 101 -0.52 1.92 5.26
C SER A 101 -0.15 1.85 3.78
N LEU A 102 -0.69 2.74 2.95
CA LEU A 102 -0.32 2.85 1.54
C LEU A 102 1.13 3.32 1.35
N ILE A 103 1.56 4.33 2.12
CA ILE A 103 2.95 4.77 2.13
C ILE A 103 3.88 3.63 2.57
N GLN A 104 3.49 2.89 3.61
CA GLN A 104 4.27 1.73 4.07
C GLN A 104 4.41 0.66 2.98
N LEU A 105 3.33 0.38 2.25
CA LEU A 105 3.34 -0.53 1.11
C LEU A 105 4.28 -0.03 -0.01
N LEU A 106 4.20 1.24 -0.40
CA LEU A 106 5.09 1.83 -1.40
C LEU A 106 6.56 1.72 -0.98
N CYS A 107 6.86 2.02 0.28
CA CYS A 107 8.21 1.88 0.83
C CYS A 107 8.68 0.43 0.81
N ARG A 108 7.82 -0.53 1.12
CA ARG A 108 8.15 -1.96 1.11
C ARG A 108 8.47 -2.46 -0.30
N VAL A 109 7.61 -2.14 -1.27
CA VAL A 109 7.81 -2.50 -2.69
C VAL A 109 9.13 -1.92 -3.20
N THR A 110 9.38 -0.63 -2.91
CA THR A 110 10.61 0.06 -3.32
C THR A 110 11.85 -0.60 -2.71
N LYS A 111 11.81 -0.87 -1.39
CA LYS A 111 12.93 -1.51 -0.70
C LYS A 111 13.27 -2.86 -1.31
N PHE A 112 12.26 -3.67 -1.63
CA PHE A 112 12.45 -5.00 -2.19
C PHE A 112 12.91 -4.98 -3.65
N GLY A 113 12.54 -3.95 -4.42
CA GLY A 113 12.98 -3.78 -5.81
C GLY A 113 14.27 -2.97 -5.97
N TRP A 114 14.82 -2.41 -4.89
CA TRP A 114 15.89 -1.39 -4.95
C TRP A 114 17.11 -1.80 -5.77
N PHE A 115 17.51 -3.07 -5.68
CA PHE A 115 18.66 -3.63 -6.39
C PHE A 115 18.29 -4.38 -7.68
N ASP A 116 17.00 -4.60 -7.93
CA ASP A 116 16.55 -5.36 -9.09
C ASP A 116 16.40 -4.47 -10.33
N ASP A 117 15.95 -3.23 -10.15
CA ASP A 117 15.71 -2.30 -11.25
C ASP A 117 15.77 -0.83 -10.78
N ASP A 118 16.40 0.02 -11.61
CA ASP A 118 16.60 1.44 -11.35
C ASP A 118 15.29 2.21 -11.16
N ARG A 119 14.20 1.75 -11.78
CA ARG A 119 12.87 2.38 -11.67
C ARG A 119 12.34 2.41 -10.23
N PHE A 120 12.76 1.50 -9.35
CA PHE A 120 12.38 1.59 -7.94
C PHE A 120 13.00 2.81 -7.24
N ARG A 121 14.17 3.27 -7.69
CA ARG A 121 14.91 4.39 -7.09
C ARG A 121 14.35 5.75 -7.49
N GLU A 122 13.59 5.81 -8.59
CA GLU A 122 12.91 7.02 -9.05
C GLU A 122 11.83 7.52 -8.07
N VAL A 123 11.44 6.74 -7.05
CA VAL A 123 10.40 7.15 -6.08
C VAL A 123 10.78 8.42 -5.33
N VAL A 124 12.07 8.64 -5.08
CA VAL A 124 12.56 9.84 -4.38
C VAL A 124 12.37 11.07 -5.26
N LYS A 125 12.64 10.94 -6.56
CA LYS A 125 12.45 12.01 -7.53
C LYS A 125 10.97 12.33 -7.69
N GLU A 126 10.13 11.32 -7.90
CA GLU A 126 8.67 11.51 -8.05
C GLU A 126 8.03 12.13 -6.80
N ALA A 127 8.44 11.71 -5.59
CA ALA A 127 7.99 12.33 -4.35
C ALA A 127 8.45 13.79 -4.23
N THR A 128 9.69 14.09 -4.64
CA THR A 128 10.23 15.45 -4.63
C THR A 128 9.50 16.34 -5.63
N ASP A 129 9.24 15.85 -6.84
CA ASP A 129 8.50 16.56 -7.88
C ASP A 129 7.06 16.86 -7.42
N PHE A 130 6.38 15.87 -6.82
CA PHE A 130 5.04 16.05 -6.24
C PHE A 130 5.03 17.11 -5.14
N LEU A 131 5.96 17.05 -4.20
CA LEU A 131 6.04 18.00 -3.09
C LEU A 131 6.44 19.40 -3.58
N SER A 132 7.29 19.50 -4.61
CA SER A 132 7.67 20.77 -5.23
C SER A 132 6.51 21.45 -5.96
N GLN A 133 5.56 20.67 -6.49
CA GLN A 133 4.32 21.23 -7.05
C GLN A 133 3.38 21.77 -5.96
N LEU A 134 3.41 21.19 -4.76
CA LEU A 134 2.56 21.59 -3.64
C LEU A 134 3.13 22.73 -2.80
N ILE A 135 4.45 22.94 -2.83
CA ILE A 135 5.15 23.93 -2.02
C ILE A 135 5.87 24.93 -2.94
N PRO A 136 5.37 26.17 -3.09
CA PRO A 136 6.21 27.23 -3.63
C PRO A 136 7.28 27.53 -2.57
N PHE A 137 8.53 27.15 -2.87
CA PHE A 137 9.77 27.27 -2.07
C PHE A 137 10.06 26.16 -1.02
N GLY A 138 10.88 25.19 -1.45
CA GLY A 138 12.30 25.08 -1.06
C GLY A 138 12.65 24.68 0.38
N SER A 139 13.45 23.61 0.48
CA SER A 139 14.23 23.11 1.63
C SER A 139 13.43 22.34 2.69
N VAL A 140 13.75 21.05 2.87
CA VAL A 140 13.59 20.19 4.09
C VAL A 140 13.51 18.68 3.73
N ILE A 141 13.22 18.31 2.47
CA ILE A 141 12.73 16.96 2.16
C ILE A 141 13.84 15.90 1.97
N GLU A 142 15.03 16.27 1.50
CA GLU A 142 16.13 15.30 1.26
C GLU A 142 16.59 14.58 2.54
N ALA A 143 16.54 15.23 3.70
CA ALA A 143 17.05 14.67 4.95
C ALA A 143 16.16 13.57 5.58
N LYS A 144 14.88 13.46 5.16
CA LYS A 144 13.91 12.53 5.80
C LYS A 144 13.73 11.22 5.04
N ALA A 145 13.95 11.22 3.72
CA ALA A 145 13.85 10.01 2.90
C ALA A 145 14.86 8.94 3.37
N SER A 146 16.13 9.30 3.59
CA SER A 146 17.18 8.36 4.01
C SER A 146 16.90 7.67 5.36
N ARG A 147 16.18 8.35 6.28
CA ARG A 147 15.88 7.79 7.60
C ARG A 147 14.67 6.83 7.57
N CYS A 148 13.74 7.00 6.63
CA CYS A 148 12.60 6.09 6.45
C CYS A 148 12.96 4.80 5.73
N PHE A 149 13.97 4.80 4.84
CA PHE A 149 14.36 3.62 4.07
C PHE A 149 15.37 2.69 4.77
N GLY A 150 15.90 3.07 5.93
CA GLY A 150 16.79 2.20 6.69
C GLY A 150 18.03 1.76 5.91
N ILE A 151 18.57 2.64 5.05
CA ILE A 151 19.87 2.45 4.41
C ILE A 151 20.92 2.90 5.43
N SER A 152 21.11 2.09 6.47
CA SER A 152 22.25 2.26 7.38
C SER A 152 23.46 1.64 6.70
N GLU A 153 24.47 2.46 6.45
CA GLU A 153 25.88 2.11 6.22
C GLU A 153 26.17 0.71 5.67
N MET A 154 26.31 0.61 4.35
CA MET A 154 27.19 -0.39 3.75
C MET A 154 27.91 0.26 2.56
N MET A 155 28.77 1.23 2.89
CA MET A 155 29.85 1.67 2.02
C MET A 155 31.15 1.63 2.83
N LEU A 156 31.66 0.40 2.98
CA LEU A 156 33.08 0.08 2.99
C LEU A 156 33.25 -1.20 2.16
#